data_AF-A0A523ZR46-F1
#
_entry.id   AF-A0A523ZR46-F1
#
_cell.length_a   1.000
_cell.length_b   1.000
_cell.length_c   1.000
_cell.angle_alpha   90.00
_cell.angle_beta   90.00
_cell.angle_gamma   90.00
#
_symmetry.space_group_name_H-M   'P 1'
#
loop_
_entity.id
_entity.type
_entity.pdbx_description
1 polymer ?
#
loop_
_entity_poly.entity_id
_entity_poly.type
_entity_poly.pdbx_seq_one_letter_code
_entity_poly.pdbx_strand_id
1 'polypeptide(L)'
;MGTRAVFLDGIVFPLGVFLCFFYLGVFGFNILLSGLGVVFGLVFGVAVALRYIRILERKGEIRVTLKSLAFMLLTIGIVLGIALYLLFSLGLEAGIQIGSFIYPFFPALFGARIVLYMNWERKHKKHILFEGLVFTRVYAVPKD
;
A
#
# COMPACT_ATOMS: atom_id res chain seq x y z
N MET A 1 2.00 -13.88 -17.17
CA MET A 1 1.72 -12.51 -17.66
C MET A 1 1.68 -11.62 -16.43
N GLY A 2 2.67 -10.75 -16.26
CA GLY A 2 2.71 -9.80 -15.16
C GLY A 2 1.76 -8.61 -15.38
N THR A 3 1.19 -8.08 -14.31
CA THR A 3 0.36 -6.87 -14.33
C THR A 3 1.23 -5.66 -14.00
N ARG A 4 1.06 -4.54 -14.73
CA ARG A 4 1.81 -3.31 -14.47
C ARG A 4 1.51 -2.78 -13.06
N ALA A 5 2.55 -2.48 -12.30
CA ALA A 5 2.45 -2.01 -10.91
C ALA A 5 1.58 -0.74 -10.79
N VAL A 6 1.81 0.23 -11.69
CA VAL A 6 1.04 1.48 -11.76
C VAL A 6 -0.43 1.24 -12.06
N PHE A 7 -0.75 0.26 -12.91
CA PHE A 7 -2.14 -0.06 -13.24
C PHE A 7 -2.86 -0.67 -12.04
N LEU A 8 -2.21 -1.60 -11.34
CA LEU A 8 -2.77 -2.24 -10.16
C LEU A 8 -2.98 -1.24 -9.02
N ASP A 9 -1.96 -0.44 -8.71
CA ASP A 9 -2.09 0.63 -7.72
C ASP A 9 -3.14 1.67 -8.16
N GLY A 10 -3.26 1.93 -9.47
CA GLY A 10 -4.24 2.83 -10.07
C GLY A 10 -5.70 2.34 -10.02
N ILE A 11 -5.95 1.04 -9.84
CA ILE A 11 -7.29 0.49 -9.54
C ILE A 11 -7.57 0.56 -8.04
N VAL A 12 -6.58 0.24 -7.21
CA VAL A 12 -6.75 0.21 -5.76
C VAL A 12 -6.89 1.62 -5.18
N PHE A 13 -6.19 2.60 -5.75
CA PHE A 13 -6.26 4.00 -5.33
C PHE A 13 -7.69 4.59 -5.36
N PRO A 14 -8.43 4.59 -6.49
CA PRO A 14 -9.78 5.14 -6.53
C PRO A 14 -10.76 4.38 -5.63
N LEU A 15 -10.62 3.06 -5.49
CA LEU A 15 -11.40 2.28 -4.52
C LEU A 15 -11.11 2.73 -3.08
N GLY A 16 -9.84 2.93 -2.73
CA GLY A 16 -9.46 3.45 -1.43
C GLY A 16 -9.99 4.86 -1.18
N VAL A 17 -9.92 5.73 -2.19
CA VAL A 17 -10.44 7.11 -2.12
C VAL A 17 -11.95 7.07 -1.89
N PHE A 18 -12.69 6.24 -2.64
CA PHE A 18 -14.12 6.08 -2.49
C PHE A 18 -14.49 5.60 -1.07
N LEU A 19 -13.83 4.56 -0.57
CA LEU A 19 -14.05 4.06 0.79
C LEU A 19 -13.72 5.11 1.85
N CYS A 20 -12.66 5.89 1.64
CA CYS A 20 -12.29 6.98 2.55
C CYS A 20 -13.38 8.06 2.61
N PHE A 21 -13.84 8.57 1.47
CA PHE A 21 -14.90 9.57 1.44
C PHE A 21 -16.23 9.03 1.98
N PHE A 22 -16.58 7.79 1.66
CA PHE A 22 -17.77 7.14 2.22
C PHE A 22 -17.70 7.07 3.74
N TYR A 23 -16.57 6.62 4.28
CA TYR A 23 -16.35 6.51 5.72
C TYR A 23 -16.44 7.86 6.42
N LEU A 24 -15.77 8.88 5.89
CA LEU A 24 -15.82 10.24 6.43
C LEU A 24 -17.23 10.84 6.38
N GLY A 25 -18.02 10.51 5.36
CA GLY A 25 -19.41 10.92 5.25
C GLY A 25 -20.34 10.26 6.28
N VAL A 26 -20.08 9.00 6.66
CA VAL A 26 -20.91 8.24 7.60
C VAL A 26 -20.54 8.50 9.06
N PHE A 27 -19.24 8.51 9.38
CA PHE A 27 -18.75 8.57 10.77
C PHE A 27 -18.16 9.92 11.17
N GLY A 28 -18.09 10.87 10.24
CA GLY A 28 -17.51 12.19 10.46
C GLY A 28 -15.99 12.22 10.30
N PHE A 29 -15.43 13.43 10.38
CA PHE A 29 -14.02 13.69 10.08
C PHE A 29 -13.22 13.97 11.35
N ASN A 30 -12.35 13.03 11.74
CA ASN A 30 -11.32 13.28 12.76
C ASN A 30 -10.04 13.79 12.11
N ILE A 31 -9.88 15.12 12.08
CA ILE A 31 -8.78 15.78 11.36
C ILE A 31 -7.39 15.32 11.79
N LEU A 32 -7.20 15.03 13.09
CA LEU A 32 -5.90 14.67 13.63
C LEU A 32 -5.52 13.26 13.20
N LEU A 33 -6.40 12.28 13.41
CA LEU A 33 -6.12 10.90 13.01
C LEU A 33 -6.08 10.71 11.50
N SER A 34 -6.97 11.40 10.77
CA SER A 34 -6.94 11.35 9.31
C SER A 34 -5.70 12.01 8.74
N GLY A 35 -5.27 13.15 9.29
CA GLY A 35 -4.01 13.79 8.93
C GLY A 35 -2.80 12.89 9.18
N LEU A 36 -2.74 12.24 10.35
CA LEU A 36 -1.71 11.23 10.65
C LEU A 36 -1.77 10.07 9.65
N GLY A 37 -2.96 9.54 9.35
CA GLY A 37 -3.14 8.48 8.36
C GLY A 37 -2.54 8.83 7.01
N VAL A 38 -2.81 10.04 6.49
CA VAL A 38 -2.21 10.53 5.24
C VAL A 38 -0.69 10.59 5.33
N VAL A 39 -0.14 11.21 6.38
CA VAL A 39 1.32 11.38 6.53
C VAL A 39 2.02 10.02 6.60
N PHE A 40 1.53 9.11 7.44
CA PHE A 40 2.07 7.76 7.55
C PHE A 40 1.92 6.98 6.24
N GLY A 41 0.79 7.12 5.55
CA GLY A 41 0.54 6.50 4.25
C GLY A 41 1.56 6.96 3.21
N LEU A 42 1.79 8.27 3.10
CA LEU A 42 2.80 8.84 2.21
C LEU A 42 4.21 8.33 2.54
N VAL A 43 4.65 8.46 3.79
CA VAL A 43 6.00 8.04 4.21
C VAL A 43 6.22 6.55 3.96
N PHE A 44 5.25 5.72 4.32
CA PHE A 44 5.33 4.28 4.10
C PHE A 44 5.29 3.93 2.61
N GLY A 45 4.41 4.55 1.83
CA GLY A 45 4.33 4.38 0.37
C GLY A 45 5.63 4.75 -0.33
N VAL A 46 6.25 5.87 0.05
CA VAL A 46 7.56 6.30 -0.45
C VAL A 46 8.64 5.28 -0.09
N ALA A 47 8.73 4.88 1.18
CA ALA A 47 9.73 3.92 1.66
C ALA A 47 9.63 2.57 0.92
N VAL A 48 8.40 2.07 0.74
CA VAL A 48 8.13 0.84 0.00
C VAL A 48 8.55 0.99 -1.46
N ALA A 49 8.08 2.04 -2.16
CA ALA A 49 8.41 2.26 -3.56
C ALA A 49 9.91 2.37 -3.81
N LEU A 50 10.62 3.17 -3.00
CA LEU A 50 12.07 3.34 -3.10
C LEU A 50 12.82 2.03 -2.82
N ARG A 51 12.34 1.21 -1.88
CA ARG A 51 12.91 -0.11 -1.62
C ARG A 51 12.76 -1.02 -2.84
N TYR A 52 11.58 -1.10 -3.45
CA TYR A 52 11.35 -1.88 -4.66
C TYR A 52 12.24 -1.39 -5.81
N ILE A 53 12.24 -0.09 -6.09
CA ILE A 53 13.06 0.53 -7.15
C ILE A 53 14.55 0.20 -6.95
N ARG A 54 15.08 0.42 -5.74
CA ARG A 54 16.51 0.18 -5.44
C ARG A 54 16.90 -1.29 -5.65
N ILE A 55 16.03 -2.24 -5.29
CA ILE A 55 16.34 -3.66 -5.51
C ILE A 55 16.25 -3.98 -7.00
N LEU A 56 15.26 -3.44 -7.70
CA LEU A 56 15.08 -3.61 -9.15
C LEU A 56 16.30 -3.09 -9.93
N GLU A 57 16.84 -1.94 -9.54
CA GLU A 57 18.06 -1.37 -10.15
C GLU A 57 19.31 -2.22 -9.89
N ARG A 58 19.41 -2.83 -8.71
CA ARG A 58 20.58 -3.67 -8.36
C ARG A 58 20.54 -5.08 -8.92
N LYS A 59 19.35 -5.69 -8.99
CA LYS A 59 19.18 -7.13 -9.28
C LYS A 59 18.36 -7.41 -10.54
N GLY A 60 17.73 -6.41 -11.14
CA GLY A 60 16.81 -6.57 -12.28
C GLY A 60 15.46 -7.19 -11.92
N GLU A 61 15.42 -8.05 -10.90
CA GLU A 61 14.22 -8.70 -10.39
C GLU A 61 14.21 -8.83 -8.87
N ILE A 62 12.99 -8.96 -8.33
CA ILE A 62 12.71 -9.24 -6.94
C ILE A 62 11.90 -10.52 -6.91
N ARG A 63 12.39 -11.52 -6.18
CA ARG A 63 11.69 -12.76 -5.93
C ARG A 63 11.36 -12.84 -4.44
N VAL A 64 10.06 -12.87 -4.13
CA VAL A 64 9.56 -13.04 -2.77
C VAL A 64 9.84 -14.49 -2.36
N THR A 65 10.58 -14.68 -1.28
CA THR A 65 10.86 -16.01 -0.72
C THR A 65 9.75 -16.41 0.24
N LEU A 66 9.56 -17.72 0.44
CA LEU A 66 8.65 -18.28 1.46
C LEU A 66 8.89 -17.67 2.84
N LYS A 67 10.16 -17.43 3.22
CA LYS A 67 10.50 -16.77 4.48
C LYS A 67 9.95 -15.35 4.55
N SER A 68 10.08 -14.57 3.48
CA SER A 68 9.52 -13.20 3.45
C SER A 68 8.00 -13.19 3.43
N LEU A 69 7.37 -14.20 2.80
CA LEU A 69 5.92 -14.35 2.79
C LEU A 69 5.39 -14.73 4.17
N ALA A 70 6.03 -15.68 4.86
CA ALA A 70 5.70 -16.06 6.23
C ALA A 70 5.86 -14.87 7.19
N PHE A 71 6.92 -14.08 7.05
CA PHE A 71 7.11 -12.86 7.85
C PHE A 71 6.04 -11.81 7.58
N MET A 72 5.65 -11.62 6.31
CA MET A 72 4.56 -10.72 5.93
C MET A 72 3.23 -11.17 6.55
N LEU A 73 2.89 -12.46 6.44
CA LEU A 73 1.68 -13.03 7.03
C LEU A 73 1.66 -12.92 8.54
N LEU A 74 2.78 -13.18 9.21
CA LEU A 74 2.93 -13.01 10.66
C LEU A 74 2.69 -11.55 11.06
N THR A 75 3.28 -10.60 10.32
CA THR A 75 3.10 -9.17 10.58
C THR A 75 1.64 -8.75 10.42
N ILE A 76 0.97 -9.19 9.34
CA ILE A 76 -0.44 -8.94 9.10
C ILE A 76 -1.29 -9.55 10.24
N GLY A 77 -0.99 -10.78 10.65
CA GLY A 77 -1.68 -11.47 11.74
C GLY A 77 -1.55 -10.72 13.08
N ILE A 78 -0.37 -10.22 13.42
CA ILE A 78 -0.14 -9.42 14.63
C ILE A 78 -0.93 -8.11 14.57
N VAL A 79 -0.85 -7.38 13.45
CA VAL A 79 -1.57 -6.10 13.30
C VAL A 79 -3.09 -6.30 13.37
N LEU A 80 -3.62 -7.32 12.69
CA LEU A 80 -5.04 -7.67 12.77
C LEU A 80 -5.43 -8.12 14.18
N GLY A 81 -4.60 -8.92 14.85
CA GLY A 81 -4.83 -9.34 16.23
C GLY A 81 -4.92 -8.16 17.20
N ILE A 82 -4.01 -7.18 17.09
CA ILE A 82 -4.05 -5.95 17.89
C ILE A 82 -5.32 -5.14 17.56
N ALA A 83 -5.65 -4.96 16.28
CA ALA A 83 -6.84 -4.22 15.88
C ALA A 83 -8.12 -4.87 16.39
N LEU A 84 -8.25 -6.20 16.29
CA LEU A 84 -9.39 -6.95 16.81
C LEU A 84 -9.45 -6.89 18.33
N TYR A 85 -8.33 -7.05 19.03
CA TYR A 85 -8.27 -6.92 20.48
C TYR A 85 -8.75 -5.55 20.95
N LEU A 86 -8.25 -4.47 20.32
CA LEU A 86 -8.69 -3.10 20.62
C LEU A 86 -10.19 -2.91 20.32
N LEU A 87 -10.69 -3.46 19.22
CA LEU A 87 -12.11 -3.40 18.87
C LEU A 87 -13.00 -4.13 19.90
N PHE A 88 -12.61 -5.31 20.35
CA PHE A 88 -13.38 -6.08 21.33
C PHE A 88 -13.28 -5.53 22.75
N SER A 89 -12.17 -4.88 23.11
CA SER A 89 -11.95 -4.32 24.45
C SER A 89 -12.54 -2.92 24.62
N LEU A 90 -12.43 -2.07 23.60
CA LEU A 90 -12.83 -0.65 23.65
C LEU A 90 -14.09 -0.37 22.83
N GLY A 91 -14.63 -1.38 22.14
CA GLY A 91 -15.88 -1.29 21.40
C GLY A 91 -15.80 -0.48 20.11
N LEU A 92 -16.97 -0.02 19.67
CA LEU A 92 -17.16 0.63 18.37
C LEU A 92 -16.35 1.92 18.22
N GLU A 93 -16.18 2.69 19.31
CA GLU A 93 -15.44 3.95 19.29
C GLU A 93 -13.98 3.75 18.88
N ALA A 94 -13.30 2.72 19.39
CA ALA A 94 -11.95 2.38 18.96
C ALA A 94 -11.91 1.98 17.48
N GLY A 95 -12.92 1.26 17.00
CA GLY A 95 -13.08 0.96 15.58
C GLY A 95 -13.19 2.22 14.73
N ILE A 96 -13.92 3.24 15.23
CA ILE A 96 -14.06 4.52 14.54
C ILE A 96 -12.72 5.29 14.50
N GLN A 97 -11.97 5.30 15.59
CA GLN A 97 -10.65 5.96 15.62
C GLN A 97 -9.64 5.26 14.71
N ILE A 98 -9.62 3.92 14.73
CA ILE A 98 -8.76 3.11 13.85
C ILE A 98 -9.12 3.35 12.38
N GLY A 99 -10.42 3.34 12.04
CA GLY A 99 -10.89 3.63 10.68
C GLY A 99 -10.47 5.02 10.22
N SER A 100 -10.61 6.03 11.08
CA SER A 100 -10.22 7.42 10.81
C SER A 100 -8.75 7.59 10.42
N PHE A 101 -7.88 6.66 10.85
CA PHE A 101 -6.48 6.60 10.43
C PHE A 101 -6.27 5.73 9.16
N ILE A 102 -6.87 4.53 9.12
CA ILE A 102 -6.62 3.52 8.07
C ILE A 102 -7.16 3.96 6.70
N TYR A 103 -8.37 4.51 6.67
CA TYR A 103 -9.01 4.88 5.40
C TYR A 103 -8.26 5.95 4.60
N PRO A 104 -7.73 7.03 5.20
CA PRO A 104 -6.86 7.96 4.49
C PRO A 104 -5.43 7.44 4.27
N PHE A 105 -4.95 6.52 5.10
CA PHE A 105 -3.63 5.89 4.94
C PHE A 105 -3.48 5.15 3.61
N PHE A 106 -4.46 4.31 3.23
CA PHE A 106 -4.35 3.50 2.01
C PHE A 106 -4.25 4.33 0.72
N PRO A 107 -5.16 5.29 0.44
CA PRO A 107 -5.05 6.17 -0.72
C PRO A 107 -3.70 6.90 -0.78
N ALA A 108 -3.25 7.45 0.35
CA ALA A 108 -1.97 8.14 0.42
C ALA A 108 -0.79 7.22 0.06
N LEU A 109 -0.79 5.99 0.59
CA LEU A 109 0.20 4.97 0.28
C LEU A 109 0.24 4.63 -1.21
N PHE A 110 -0.92 4.33 -1.81
CA PHE A 110 -0.97 3.96 -3.22
C PHE A 110 -0.66 5.15 -4.13
N GLY A 111 -1.14 6.35 -3.78
CA GLY A 111 -0.83 7.58 -4.51
C GLY A 111 0.68 7.87 -4.57
N ALA A 112 1.37 7.77 -3.43
CA ALA A 112 2.81 7.93 -3.38
C ALA A 112 3.56 6.90 -4.25
N ARG A 113 3.12 5.63 -4.20
CA ARG A 113 3.71 4.57 -5.02
C ARG A 113 3.50 4.79 -6.52
N ILE A 114 2.29 5.16 -6.93
CA ILE A 114 1.97 5.47 -8.33
C ILE A 114 2.92 6.53 -8.88
N VAL A 115 3.07 7.65 -8.16
CA VAL A 115 3.92 8.77 -8.59
C VAL A 115 5.37 8.32 -8.75
N LEU A 116 5.91 7.60 -7.77
CA LEU A 116 7.31 7.15 -7.81
C LEU A 116 7.56 6.10 -8.90
N TYR A 117 6.65 5.13 -9.06
CA TYR A 117 6.76 4.14 -10.13
C TYR A 117 6.63 4.77 -11.51
N MET A 118 5.67 5.69 -11.73
CA MET A 118 5.53 6.41 -12.99
C MET A 118 6.78 7.22 -13.33
N ASN A 119 7.33 7.94 -12.35
CA ASN A 119 8.56 8.72 -12.53
C ASN A 119 9.75 7.81 -12.89
N TRP A 120 9.90 6.68 -12.21
CA TRP A 120 10.96 5.71 -12.49
C TRP A 120 10.80 5.08 -13.88
N GLU A 121 9.59 4.63 -14.24
CA GLU A 121 9.26 4.05 -15.54
C GLU A 121 9.49 5.05 -16.69
N ARG A 122 9.22 6.34 -16.47
CA ARG A 122 9.49 7.40 -17.44
C ARG A 122 10.99 7.59 -17.65
N LYS A 123 11.77 7.62 -16.56
CA LYS A 123 13.22 7.80 -16.61
C LYS A 123 13.95 6.62 -17.29
N HIS A 124 13.52 5.39 -17.02
CA HIS A 124 14.25 4.19 -17.46
C HIS A 124 13.68 3.54 -18.73
N LYS A 125 12.62 4.09 -19.32
CA LYS A 125 11.90 3.50 -20.47
C LYS A 125 11.58 2.00 -20.27
N LYS A 126 11.20 1.64 -19.04
CA LYS A 126 10.80 0.29 -18.64
C LYS A 126 9.47 0.34 -17.89
N HIS A 127 8.75 -0.78 -17.87
CA HIS A 127 7.58 -1.02 -17.04
C HIS A 127 7.94 -1.90 -15.84
N ILE A 128 7.37 -1.60 -14.68
CA ILE A 128 7.45 -2.47 -13.50
C ILE A 128 6.25 -3.42 -13.56
N LEU A 129 6.52 -4.72 -13.66
CA LEU A 129 5.50 -5.76 -13.66
C LEU A 129 5.52 -6.52 -12.34
N PHE A 130 4.34 -6.76 -11.81
CA PHE A 130 4.10 -7.69 -10.71
C PHE A 130 3.50 -8.99 -11.25
N GLU A 131 4.04 -10.13 -10.83
CA GLU A 131 3.57 -11.45 -11.25
C GLU A 131 3.40 -12.39 -10.06
N GLY A 132 2.41 -13.28 -10.17
CA GLY A 132 2.04 -14.27 -9.16
C GLY A 132 0.89 -13.81 -8.25
N LEU A 133 0.24 -14.80 -7.61
CA LEU A 133 -0.98 -14.63 -6.81
C LEU A 133 -0.79 -13.68 -5.60
N VAL A 134 0.45 -13.46 -5.17
CA VAL A 134 0.83 -12.61 -4.03
C VAL A 134 2.01 -11.70 -4.41
N PHE A 135 2.08 -11.24 -5.67
CA PHE A 135 3.19 -10.41 -6.17
C PHE A 135 4.56 -11.04 -5.91
N THR A 136 4.64 -12.37 -6.10
CA THR A 136 5.80 -13.18 -5.74
C THR A 136 7.03 -12.87 -6.60
N ARG A 137 6.82 -12.22 -7.75
CA ARG A 137 7.88 -11.71 -8.60
C ARG A 137 7.60 -10.27 -9.02
N VAL A 138 8.62 -9.42 -8.93
CA VAL A 138 8.63 -8.06 -9.48
C VAL A 138 9.80 -7.93 -10.41
N TYR A 139 9.59 -7.44 -11.63
CA TYR A 139 10.66 -7.27 -12.60
C TYR A 139 10.39 -6.09 -13.52
N ALA A 140 11.44 -5.59 -14.18
CA ALA A 140 11.36 -4.49 -15.12
C ALA A 140 11.46 -4.99 -16.56
N VAL A 141 10.53 -4.58 -17.43
CA VAL A 141 10.50 -4.95 -18.86
C VAL A 141 10.66 -3.68 -19.72
N PRO A 142 11.37 -3.70 -20.86
CA PRO A 142 11.40 -2.57 -21.79
C PRO A 142 9.99 -2.10 -22.18
N LYS A 143 9.84 -0.79 -22.44
CA LYS A 143 8.66 -0.26 -23.12
C LYS A 143 8.85 -0.53 -24.61
N ASP A 144 8.00 -1.38 -25.18
CA ASP A 144 7.91 -1.57 -26.63
C ASP A 144 7.40 -0.29 -27.31
#